data_AF-A9M4Z8-F1
#
_entry.id   AF-A9M4Z8-F1
#
_cell.length_a   1.000
_cell.length_b   1.000
_cell.length_c   1.000
_cell.angle_alpha   90.00
_cell.angle_beta   90.00
_cell.angle_gamma   90.00
#
_symmetry.space_group_name_H-M   'P 1'
#
loop_
_entity.id
_entity.type
_entity.pdbx_description
1 polymer ?
#
loop_
_entity_poly.entity_id
_entity_poly.type
_entity_poly.pdbx_seq_one_letter_code
_entity_poly.pdbx_strand_id
1 'polypeptide(L)'
;MKHKFEGFILEIVEESPDTPMGLTIEGSAGFTIELPKSGAFHHYPLNEGGVNVVMFKMDNSTKTPPEISFQLTDVELEELKRVSVLPVLG
;
A
#
# COMPACT_ATOMS: atom_id res chain seq x y z
N MET A 1 -7.04 -12.40 -2.94
CA MET A 1 -8.13 -11.52 -3.45
C MET A 1 -7.52 -10.27 -4.06
N LYS A 2 -7.98 -9.78 -5.23
CA LYS A 2 -7.39 -8.61 -5.92
C LYS A 2 -8.29 -7.38 -5.84
N HIS A 3 -7.70 -6.23 -5.51
CA HIS A 3 -8.35 -4.93 -5.41
C HIS A 3 -7.67 -3.96 -6.37
N LYS A 4 -8.45 -3.30 -7.23
CA LYS A 4 -7.93 -2.40 -8.25
C LYS A 4 -8.02 -0.95 -7.77
N PHE A 5 -6.91 -0.23 -7.90
CA PHE A 5 -6.76 1.20 -7.68
C PHE A 5 -6.40 1.87 -8.99
N GLU A 6 -6.36 3.21 -9.02
CA GLU A 6 -5.83 3.90 -10.18
C GLU A 6 -4.32 3.66 -10.31
N GLY A 7 -3.91 2.96 -11.38
CA GLY A 7 -2.49 2.72 -11.69
C GLY A 7 -1.85 1.51 -11.00
N PHE A 8 -2.53 0.83 -10.07
CA PHE A 8 -2.01 -0.40 -9.47
C PHE A 8 -3.11 -1.37 -8.99
N ILE A 9 -2.72 -2.60 -8.76
CA ILE A 9 -3.55 -3.65 -8.17
C ILE A 9 -2.89 -4.10 -6.87
N LEU A 10 -3.69 -4.16 -5.81
CA LEU A 10 -3.31 -4.70 -4.52
C LEU A 10 -3.92 -6.09 -4.36
N GLU A 11 -3.08 -7.09 -4.13
CA GLU A 11 -3.48 -8.48 -3.98
C GLU A 11 -3.23 -8.97 -2.55
N ILE A 12 -4.22 -9.62 -1.95
CA ILE A 12 -4.06 -10.41 -0.72
C ILE A 12 -3.60 -11.81 -1.11
N VAL A 13 -2.45 -12.23 -0.56
CA VAL A 13 -1.77 -13.50 -0.82
C VAL A 13 -1.87 -14.39 0.41
N GLU A 14 -2.99 -15.10 0.56
CA GLU A 14 -3.29 -15.90 1.77
C GLU A 14 -2.30 -17.03 2.04
N GLU A 15 -1.70 -17.57 0.98
CA GLU A 15 -0.73 -18.67 1.07
C GLU A 15 0.67 -18.21 1.50
N SER A 16 0.93 -16.90 1.56
CA SER A 16 2.23 -16.33 1.97
C SER A 16 2.09 -15.50 3.25
N PRO A 17 2.17 -16.12 4.44
CA PRO A 17 2.03 -15.38 5.70
C PRO A 17 3.16 -14.38 5.94
N ASP A 18 4.33 -14.57 5.31
CA ASP A 18 5.46 -13.65 5.43
C ASP A 18 5.34 -12.44 4.49
N THR A 19 4.65 -12.58 3.36
CA THR A 19 4.33 -11.51 2.40
C THR A 19 2.83 -11.53 2.08
N PRO A 20 1.96 -11.14 3.03
CA PRO A 20 0.51 -11.35 2.92
C PRO A 20 -0.17 -10.46 1.87
N MET A 21 0.56 -9.51 1.29
CA MET A 21 0.06 -8.64 0.24
C MET A 21 1.09 -8.46 -0.88
N GLY A 22 0.61 -8.19 -2.10
CA GLY A 22 1.42 -7.83 -3.24
C GLY A 22 0.87 -6.59 -3.95
N LEU A 23 1.77 -5.70 -4.37
CA LEU A 23 1.43 -4.50 -5.14
C LEU A 23 1.94 -4.65 -6.57
N THR A 24 1.04 -4.64 -7.54
CA THR A 24 1.37 -4.75 -8.97
C THR A 24 1.05 -3.44 -9.67
N ILE A 25 2.04 -2.84 -10.33
CA ILE A 25 1.85 -1.55 -11.03
C ILE A 25 1.28 -1.82 -12.42
N GLU A 26 0.12 -1.24 -12.73
CA GLU A 26 -0.51 -1.40 -14.04
C GLU A 26 0.29 -0.66 -15.13
N GLY A 27 0.32 -1.20 -16.35
CA GLY A 27 1.01 -0.58 -17.49
C GLY A 27 2.54 -0.66 -17.46
N SER A 28 3.13 -1.33 -16.46
CA SER A 28 4.56 -1.60 -16.36
C SER A 28 4.91 -3.03 -16.83
N ALA A 29 6.20 -3.34 -17.01
CA ALA A 29 6.63 -4.73 -17.16
C ALA A 29 6.16 -5.50 -15.92
N GLY A 30 5.47 -6.64 -16.06
CA GLY A 30 4.71 -7.28 -14.98
C GLY A 30 5.52 -7.67 -13.73
N PHE A 31 5.85 -6.69 -12.89
CA PHE A 31 6.50 -6.85 -11.61
C PHE A 31 5.50 -6.61 -10.50
N THR A 32 5.62 -7.43 -9.46
CA THR A 32 4.86 -7.34 -8.23
C THR A 32 5.83 -7.10 -7.11
N ILE A 33 5.51 -6.14 -6.25
CA ILE A 33 6.26 -5.89 -5.03
C ILE A 33 5.55 -6.64 -3.91
N GLU A 34 6.23 -7.64 -3.37
CA GLU A 34 5.75 -8.37 -2.20
C GLU A 34 5.87 -7.50 -0.96
N LEU A 35 4.77 -7.40 -0.20
CA LEU A 35 4.66 -6.56 0.98
C LEU A 35 4.76 -7.46 2.22
N PRO A 36 5.85 -7.36 3.00
CA PRO A 36 6.07 -8.23 4.15
C PRO A 36 5.11 -7.93 5.29
N LYS A 37 4.83 -8.94 6.12
CA LYS A 37 3.96 -8.83 7.31
C LYS A 37 4.44 -7.82 8.35
N SER A 38 5.74 -7.49 8.34
CA SER A 38 6.35 -6.46 9.20
C SER A 38 6.09 -5.04 8.70
N GLY A 39 5.59 -4.89 7.48
CA GLY A 39 5.39 -3.61 6.85
C GLY A 39 4.14 -2.89 7.33
N ALA A 40 4.04 -1.61 6.96
CA ALA A 40 2.87 -0.78 7.22
C ALA A 40 2.77 0.35 6.19
N PHE A 41 1.54 0.72 5.87
CA PHE A 41 1.23 1.94 5.14
C PHE A 41 1.14 3.10 6.13
N HIS A 42 1.78 4.21 5.79
CA HIS A 42 1.69 5.48 6.49
C HIS A 42 1.11 6.51 5.52
N HIS A 43 0.18 7.33 5.96
CA HIS A 43 -0.40 8.36 5.11
C HIS A 43 -0.46 9.73 5.78
N TYR A 44 -0.44 10.77 4.97
CA TYR A 44 -0.71 12.14 5.40
C TYR A 44 -1.37 12.93 4.27
N PRO A 45 -2.24 13.91 4.60
CA PRO A 45 -2.89 14.73 3.59
C PRO A 45 -1.86 15.63 2.90
N LEU A 46 -1.87 15.65 1.57
CA LEU A 46 -1.01 16.54 0.79
C LEU A 46 -1.61 17.95 0.69
N ASN A 47 -2.94 18.04 0.64
CA ASN A 47 -3.70 19.29 0.55
C ASN A 47 -5.13 19.09 1.06
N GLU A 48 -5.89 20.17 1.18
CA GLU A 48 -7.34 20.12 1.47
C GLU A 48 -8.17 19.57 0.29
N GLY A 49 -7.52 19.27 -0.84
CA GLY A 49 -8.15 18.78 -2.07
C GLY A 49 -8.40 17.27 -2.11
N GLY A 50 -8.27 16.58 -0.98
CA GLY A 50 -8.60 15.16 -0.83
C GLY A 50 -7.60 14.20 -1.48
N VAL A 51 -6.33 14.59 -1.52
CA VAL A 51 -5.22 13.73 -1.96
C VAL A 51 -4.27 13.48 -0.78
N ASN A 52 -3.92 12.21 -0.60
CA ASN A 52 -3.02 11.75 0.45
C ASN A 52 -1.75 11.18 -0.17
N VAL A 53 -0.61 11.46 0.45
CA VAL A 53 0.61 10.70 0.19
C VAL A 53 0.54 9.44 1.04
N VAL A 54 0.71 8.29 0.40
CA VAL A 54 0.83 6.99 1.06
C VAL A 54 2.25 6.48 0.89
N MET A 55 2.85 6.07 1.99
CA MET A 55 4.21 5.57 2.09
C MET A 55 4.19 4.17 2.68
N PHE A 56 4.76 3.19 1.99
CA PHE A 56 4.90 1.85 2.53
C PHE A 56 6.31 1.66 3.09
N LYS A 57 6.38 1.25 4.36
CA LYS A 57 7.61 0.77 4.99
C LYS A 57 7.62 -0.75 4.97
N MET A 58 8.68 -1.35 4.48
CA MET A 58 8.90 -2.81 4.50
C MET A 58 9.07 -3.36 5.93
N ASP A 59 9.61 -2.55 6.84
CA ASP A 59 9.70 -2.87 8.26
C ASP A 59 9.30 -1.66 9.11
N ASN A 60 8.12 -1.77 9.73
CA ASN A 60 7.55 -0.72 10.56
C ASN A 60 8.24 -0.57 11.93
N SER A 61 9.10 -1.51 12.33
CA SER A 61 9.86 -1.43 13.58
C SER A 61 11.08 -0.50 13.50
N THR A 62 11.50 -0.15 12.28
CA THR A 62 12.75 0.59 12.05
C THR A 62 12.49 2.07 11.74
N LYS A 63 13.54 2.89 11.94
CA LYS A 63 13.55 4.30 11.55
C LYS A 63 13.93 4.54 10.09
N THR A 64 14.02 3.49 9.26
CA THR A 64 14.36 3.68 7.85
C THR A 64 13.31 4.53 7.14
N PRO A 65 13.69 5.30 6.12
CA PRO A 65 12.70 5.91 5.23
C PRO A 65 11.84 4.84 4.54
N PRO A 66 10.62 5.16 4.13
CA PRO A 66 9.77 4.27 3.35
C PRO A 66 10.38 3.97 1.97
N GLU A 67 10.17 2.75 1.48
CA GLU A 67 10.73 2.27 0.22
C GLU A 67 9.82 2.52 -0.98
N ILE A 68 8.51 2.62 -0.75
CA ILE A 68 7.50 2.86 -1.79
C ILE A 68 6.66 4.05 -1.38
N SER A 69 6.37 4.95 -2.32
CA SER A 69 5.46 6.06 -2.10
C SER A 69 4.58 6.28 -3.32
N PHE A 70 3.31 6.55 -3.08
CA PHE A 70 2.30 6.81 -4.11
C PHE A 70 1.24 7.75 -3.55
N GLN A 71 0.36 8.25 -4.42
CA GLN A 71 -0.72 9.16 -4.04
C GLN A 71 -2.05 8.44 -4.19
N LEU A 72 -2.95 8.66 -3.24
CA LEU A 72 -4.33 8.19 -3.29
C LEU A 72 -5.29 9.34 -3.06
N THR A 73 -6.44 9.30 -3.71
CA THR A 73 -7.58 10.13 -3.31
C THR A 73 -8.11 9.69 -1.94
N ASP A 74 -8.90 10.53 -1.26
CA ASP A 74 -9.57 10.15 0.00
C ASP A 74 -10.41 8.87 -0.15
N VAL A 75 -11.11 8.74 -1.28
CA VAL A 75 -11.93 7.55 -1.59
C VAL A 75 -11.06 6.31 -1.68
N GLU A 76 -9.93 6.39 -2.38
CA GLU A 76 -9.00 5.26 -2.49
C GLU A 76 -8.28 4.98 -1.17
N LEU A 77 -7.98 5.99 -0.36
CA LEU A 77 -7.39 5.78 0.95
C LEU A 77 -8.34 5.03 1.88
N GLU A 78 -9.63 5.37 1.90
CA GLU A 78 -10.64 4.65 2.65
C GLU A 78 -10.82 3.21 2.14
N GLU A 79 -10.72 3.00 0.82
CA GLU A 79 -10.69 1.66 0.25
C GLU A 79 -9.44 0.88 0.72
N LEU A 80 -8.26 1.50 0.71
CA LEU A 80 -7.02 0.88 1.21
C LEU A 80 -7.17 0.46 2.67
N LYS A 81 -7.70 1.33 3.54
CA LYS A 81 -7.97 1.00 4.96
C LYS A 81 -8.93 -0.18 5.12
N ARG A 82 -9.91 -0.31 4.23
CA ARG A 82 -10.91 -1.39 4.25
C ARG A 82 -10.33 -2.74 3.82
N VAL A 83 -9.44 -2.75 2.83
CA VAL A 83 -8.97 -4.00 2.18
C VAL A 83 -7.59 -4.45 2.65
N SER A 84 -6.79 -3.55 3.22
CA SER A 84 -5.45 -3.88 3.67
C SER A 84 -5.48 -4.84 4.86
N VAL A 85 -4.71 -5.92 4.75
CA VAL A 85 -4.42 -6.80 5.89
C VAL A 85 -3.17 -6.33 6.66
N LEU A 86 -2.43 -5.37 6.12
CA LEU A 86 -1.34 -4.66 6.80
C LEU A 86 -1.87 -3.37 7.45
N PRO A 87 -1.22 -2.86 8.51
CA PRO A 87 -1.63 -1.61 9.14
C PRO A 87 -1.61 -0.44 8.16
N VAL A 88 -2.63 0.41 8.25
CA VAL A 88 -2.71 1.71 7.56
C VAL A 88 -2.79 2.79 8.64
N LEU A 89 -1.73 3.58 8.76
CA LEU A 89 -1.46 4.49 9.86
C LEU A 89 -1.47 5.94 9.36
N GLY A 90 -2.09 6.86 10.10
CA GLY A 90 -2.15 8.29 9.77
C GLY A 90 -2.82 9.09 10.87
#